data_AF-A0A7C7YZH3-F1
#
_entry.id   AF-A0A7C7YZH3-F1
#
_cell.length_a   1.000
_cell.length_b   1.000
_cell.length_c   1.000
_cell.angle_alpha   90.00
_cell.angle_beta   90.00
_cell.angle_gamma   90.00
#
_symmetry.space_group_name_H-M   'P 1'
#
loop_
_entity.id
_entity.type
_entity.pdbx_description
1 polymer ?
#
loop_
_entity_poly.entity_id
_entity_poly.type
_entity_poly.pdbx_seq_one_letter_code
_entity_poly.pdbx_strand_id
1 'polypeptide(L)' 'MSTRQILILGASYGSLLATKLLFTGHRLHLVCLPPEAQLINREGTVLRIPVKGREGLVEIRS' A
#
# COMPACT_ATOMS: atom_id res chain seq x y z
N MET A 1 -7.27 0.49 19.37
CA MET A 1 -6.27 1.37 18.72
C MET A 1 -7.00 2.50 18.03
N SER A 2 -6.48 3.73 18.03
CA SER A 2 -7.13 4.86 17.34
C SER A 2 -6.80 4.84 15.84
N THR A 3 -7.82 4.98 14.99
CA THR A 3 -7.66 5.14 13.53
C THR A 3 -7.01 6.50 13.23
N ARG A 4 -6.08 6.52 12.29
CA ARG A 4 -5.32 7.72 11.89
C ARG A 4 -5.42 7.91 10.38
N GLN A 5 -5.36 9.17 9.95
CA GLN A 5 -5.17 9.54 8.55
C GLN A 5 -3.69 9.82 8.33
N ILE A 6 -3.07 9.14 7.38
CA ILE A 6 -1.62 9.18 7.15
C ILE A 6 -1.36 9.49 5.67
N LEU A 7 -0.56 10.53 5.43
CA LEU A 7 -0.06 10.91 4.12
C LEU A 7 1.32 10.29 3.92
N ILE A 8 1.55 9.62 2.78
CA ILE A 8 2.84 9.06 2.41
C ILE A 8 3.29 9.70 1.09
N LEU A 9 4.48 10.29 1.11
CA LEU A 9 5.10 10.92 -0.06
C LEU A 9 5.95 9.87 -0.79
N GLY A 10 5.49 9.46 -1.98
CA GLY A 10 6.05 8.38 -2.80
C GLY A 10 5.19 7.11 -2.75
N ALA A 11 4.83 6.55 -3.91
CA ALA A 11 3.95 5.38 -4.00
C ALA A 11 4.65 4.03 -4.15
N SER A 12 5.91 3.98 -4.62
CA SER A 12 6.63 2.71 -4.83
C SER A 12 6.80 1.91 -3.53
N TYR A 13 7.75 2.27 -2.65
CA TYR A 13 7.85 1.66 -1.31
C TYR A 13 6.73 2.11 -0.37
N GLY A 14 6.13 3.28 -0.63
CA GLY A 14 5.01 3.78 0.16
C GLY A 14 3.79 2.87 0.11
N SER A 15 3.53 2.19 -1.02
CA SER A 15 2.45 1.19 -1.12
C SER A 15 2.66 0.00 -0.18
N LEU A 16 3.91 -0.46 0.00
CA LEU A 16 4.24 -1.58 0.92
C LEU A 16 3.92 -1.21 2.37
N LEU A 17 4.35 -0.02 2.79
CA LEU A 17 4.05 0.50 4.13
C LEU A 17 2.54 0.75 4.30
N ALA A 18 1.90 1.39 3.31
CA ALA A 18 0.47 1.68 3.32
C ALA A 18 -0.36 0.41 3.48
N THR A 19 -0.03 -0.66 2.75
CA THR A 19 -0.70 -1.96 2.84
C THR A 19 -0.65 -2.54 4.25
N LYS A 20 0.51 -2.47 4.92
CA LYS A 20 0.64 -2.94 6.31
C LYS A 20 -0.20 -2.11 7.29
N LEU A 21 -0.25 -0.79 7.11
CA LEU A 21 -1.03 0.13 7.96
C LEU A 21 -2.55 0.05 7.68
N LEU A 22 -2.93 -0.31 6.46
CA LEU A 22 -4.33 -0.57 6.09
C LEU A 22 -4.88 -1.76 6.88
N PHE A 23 -4.12 -2.85 7.02
CA PHE A 23 -4.54 -4.01 7.82
C PHE A 23 -4.77 -3.70 9.30
N THR A 24 -4.21 -2.61 9.84
CA THR A 24 -4.45 -2.17 11.21
C THR A 24 -5.55 -1.11 11.32
N GLY A 25 -6.30 -0.86 10.23
CA GLY A 25 -7.47 0.02 10.21
C GLY A 25 -7.16 1.52 10.09
N HIS A 26 -5.94 1.90 9.66
CA HIS A 26 -5.61 3.28 9.35
C HIS A 26 -6.11 3.68 7.94
N ARG A 27 -6.25 4.99 7.70
CA ARG A 27 -6.58 5.56 6.38
C ARG A 27 -5.33 6.17 5.77
N LEU A 28 -5.03 5.83 4.52
CA LEU A 28 -3.78 6.15 3.86
C LEU A 28 -4.05 7.00 2.62
N HIS A 29 -3.18 7.98 2.34
CA HIS A 29 -3.14 8.73 1.09
C HIS A 29 -1.72 8.71 0.53
N LEU A 30 -1.56 8.23 -0.70
CA LEU A 30 -0.27 8.19 -1.40
C LEU A 30 -0.13 9.40 -2.32
N VAL A 31 0.99 10.10 -2.24
CA VAL A 31 1.34 11.17 -3.19
C VAL A 31 2.44 10.67 -4.11
N CYS A 32 2.26 10.82 -5.41
CA CYS A 32 3.21 10.33 -6.43
C CYS A 32 3.04 11.12 -7.73
N LEU A 33 3.76 10.75 -8.79
CA LEU A 33 3.66 11.45 -10.06
C LEU A 33 2.25 11.24 -10.66
N PRO A 34 1.73 12.20 -11.45
CA PRO A 34 0.36 12.12 -11.97
C PRO A 34 0.01 10.80 -12.69
N PRO A 35 0.89 10.21 -13.54
CA PRO A 35 0.59 8.92 -14.17
C PRO A 35 0.42 7.78 -13.17
N GLU A 36 1.27 7.73 -12.13
CA GLU A 36 1.21 6.72 -11.08
C GLU A 36 -0.06 6.87 -10.25
N ALA A 37 -0.40 8.10 -9.85
CA ALA A 37 -1.61 8.39 -9.08
C ALA A 37 -2.87 7.99 -9.87
N GLN A 38 -2.90 8.28 -11.17
CA GLN A 38 -4.01 7.89 -12.04
C GLN A 38 -4.15 6.38 -12.20
N LEU A 39 -3.03 5.65 -12.32
CA LEU A 39 -3.04 4.20 -12.42
C LEU A 39 -3.53 3.58 -11.09
N ILE A 40 -2.94 3.99 -9.97
CA ILE A 40 -3.29 3.49 -8.64
C ILE A 40 -4.76 3.76 -8.31
N ASN A 41 -5.29 4.94 -8.65
CA ASN A 41 -6.70 5.24 -8.41
C ASN A 41 -7.66 4.43 -9.30
N ARG A 42 -7.21 3.96 -10.47
CA ARG A 42 -8.02 3.15 -11.40
C ARG A 42 -7.96 1.67 -11.10
N GLU A 43 -6.77 1.15 -10.78
CA GLU A 43 -6.50 -0.29 -10.71
C GLU A 43 -6.14 -0.78 -9.29
N GLY A 44 -5.95 0.15 -8.35
CA GLY A 44 -5.39 -0.16 -7.04
C GLY A 44 -3.88 -0.45 -7.11
N THR A 45 -3.37 -1.11 -6.07
CA THR A 45 -1.98 -1.55 -5.97
C THR A 45 -1.92 -3.08 -5.93
N VAL A 46 -0.91 -3.65 -6.59
CA VAL A 46 -0.59 -5.08 -6.53
C VAL A 46 0.79 -5.24 -5.90
N LEU A 47 0.84 -5.87 -4.74
CA LEU A 47 2.09 -6.05 -3.99
C LEU A 47 2.42 -7.54 -3.89
N ARG A 48 3.69 -7.88 -4.15
CA ARG A 48 4.20 -9.24 -4.01
C ARG A 48 5.29 -9.22 -2.94
N ILE A 49 4.97 -9.70 -1.73
CA ILE A 49 5.84 -9.59 -0.57
C ILE A 49 6.13 -10.95 0.08
N PRO A 50 7.32 -11.14 0.66
CA PRO A 50 7.58 -12.33 1.46
C PRO A 50 6.81 -12.27 2.79
N VAL A 51 6.35 -13.43 3.26
CA VAL A 51 5.72 -13.57 4.58
C VAL A 51 6.52 -14.57 5.39
N LYS A 52 6.89 -14.19 6.62
CA LYS A 52 7.68 -15.05 7.51
C LYS A 52 6.97 -16.39 7.72
N GLY A 53 7.70 -17.49 7.51
CA GLY A 53 7.17 -18.85 7.66
C GLY A 53 6.39 -19.38 6.46
N ARG A 54 6.42 -18.68 5.32
CA ARG A 54 5.80 -19.13 4.07
C ARG A 54 6.81 -19.10 2.93
N GLU A 55 6.83 -20.15 2.12
CA GLU A 55 7.61 -20.18 0.88
C GLU A 55 6.94 -19.35 -0.22
N GLY A 56 7.75 -18.63 -1.00
CA GLY A 56 7.31 -17.77 -2.10
C GLY A 56 6.82 -16.38 -1.67
N LEU A 57 6.35 -15.62 -2.67
CA LEU A 57 5.76 -14.29 -2.46
C LEU A 57 4.24 -14.38 -2.37
N VAL A 58 3.66 -13.60 -1.46
CA VAL A 58 2.21 -13.43 -1.34
C VAL A 58 1.80 -12.20 -2.14
N GLU A 59 0.79 -12.36 -2.98
CA GLU A 59 0.17 -11.25 -3.71
C GLU A 59 -0.97 -10.64 -2.87
N ILE A 60 -0.94 -9.31 -2.72
CA ILE A 60 -1.96 -8.52 -2.03
C ILE A 60 -2.46 -7.47 -3.02
N ARG A 61 -3.78 -7.35 -3.14
CA ARG A 61 -4.47 -6.39 -3.99
C ARG A 61 -5.33 -5.49 -3.13
N SER A 62 -5.27 -4.18 -3.35
CA SER A 62 -6.09 -3.16 -2.68
C SER A 62 -7.31 -2.81 -3.50
#